data_AF-A0ABD3TB39-F1
#
_entry.id   AF-A0ABD3TB39-F1
#
_cell.length_a   1.000
_cell.length_b   1.000
_cell.length_c   1.000
_cell.angle_alpha   90.00
_cell.angle_beta   90.00
_cell.angle_gamma   90.00
#
_symmetry.space_group_name_H-M   'P 1'
#
loop_
_entity.id
_entity.type
_entity.pdbx_description
1 polymer ?
#
loop_
_entity_poly.entity_id
_entity_poly.type
_entity_poly.pdbx_seq_one_letter_code
_entity_poly.pdbx_strand_id
1 'polypeptide(L)'
;MATKFWVEEDLQFFLDKLMEESGAGRIHFSCKNDKVFDIITADLVKRTGKPYTMEMVDIEYHRLHGRYWVWEQALKSKFVKWDPVENKLLVRDEALWNILLKVVEYSHLIIIF
;
A
#
# COMPACT_ATOMS: atom_id res chain seq x y z
N MET A 1 9.87 -15.38 -6.15
CA MET A 1 9.98 -15.63 -4.69
C MET A 1 9.48 -14.36 -4.00
N ALA A 2 8.21 -14.28 -3.64
CA ALA A 2 7.59 -13.05 -3.15
C ALA A 2 7.92 -12.83 -1.66
N THR A 3 8.53 -11.68 -1.36
CA THR A 3 8.59 -10.92 -0.10
C THR A 3 8.03 -11.60 1.16
N LYS A 4 8.91 -12.26 1.94
CA LYS A 4 8.63 -12.73 3.31
C LYS A 4 9.41 -11.93 4.37
N PHE A 5 9.65 -10.64 4.11
CA PHE A 5 10.37 -9.74 5.04
C PHE A 5 9.41 -8.93 5.91
N TRP A 6 8.29 -8.48 5.33
CA TRP A 6 7.22 -7.80 6.05
C TRP A 6 6.32 -8.82 6.75
N VAL A 7 6.30 -8.77 8.08
CA VAL A 7 5.26 -9.42 8.89
C VAL A 7 4.10 -8.45 9.08
N GLU A 8 2.94 -8.99 9.46
CA GLU A 8 1.70 -8.22 9.57
C GLU A 8 1.82 -7.05 10.55
N GLU A 9 2.50 -7.26 11.68
CA GLU A 9 2.70 -6.22 12.69
C GLU A 9 3.58 -5.06 12.20
N ASP A 10 4.63 -5.37 11.43
CA ASP A 10 5.55 -4.37 10.88
C ASP A 10 4.87 -3.57 9.76
N LEU A 11 4.06 -4.26 8.95
CA LEU A 11 3.25 -3.65 7.91
C LEU A 11 2.19 -2.72 8.50
N GLN A 12 1.50 -3.14 9.56
CA GLN A 12 0.51 -2.32 10.24
C GLN A 12 1.15 -1.05 10.81
N PHE A 13 2.31 -1.19 11.47
CA PHE A 13 3.02 -0.01 11.98
C PHE A 13 3.45 0.94 10.87
N PHE A 14 3.92 0.41 9.75
CA PHE A 14 4.28 1.22 8.59
C PHE A 14 3.06 1.98 8.03
N LEU A 15 1.91 1.32 7.90
CA LEU A 15 0.66 1.93 7.46
C LEU A 15 0.20 3.04 8.42
N ASP A 16 0.26 2.80 9.74
CA ASP A 16 -0.11 3.80 10.75
C ASP A 16 0.75 5.07 10.60
N LYS A 17 2.06 4.89 10.37
CA LYS A 17 2.98 6.00 10.13
C LYS A 17 2.69 6.74 8.83
N LEU A 18 2.41 6.03 7.74
CA LEU A 18 2.01 6.65 6.48
C LEU A 18 0.72 7.47 6.65
N MET A 19 -0.26 6.97 7.40
CA MET A 19 -1.51 7.68 7.66
C MET A 19 -1.32 8.90 8.55
N GLU A 20 -0.47 8.83 9.58
CA GLU A 20 -0.09 9.96 10.43
C GLU A 20 0.55 11.09 9.59
N GLU A 21 1.54 10.73 8.77
CA GLU A 21 2.29 11.67 7.95
C GLU A 21 1.45 12.26 6.79
N SER A 22 0.55 11.47 6.22
CA SER A 22 -0.43 11.91 5.23
C SER A 22 -1.46 12.86 5.86
N GLY A 23 -1.99 12.53 7.04
CA GLY A 23 -2.91 13.39 7.79
C GLY A 23 -2.27 14.73 8.19
N ALA A 24 -0.96 14.77 8.40
CA ALA A 24 -0.20 15.98 8.63
C ALA A 24 0.20 16.74 7.35
N GLY A 25 -0.17 16.25 6.16
CA GLY A 25 0.16 16.85 4.87
C GLY A 25 1.64 16.77 4.48
N ARG A 26 2.43 15.92 5.15
CA ARG A 26 3.88 15.76 4.90
C ARG A 26 4.20 14.73 3.82
N ILE A 27 3.25 13.82 3.58
CA ILE A 27 3.24 12.92 2.43
C ILE A 27 1.98 13.24 1.63
N HIS A 28 2.15 13.45 0.32
CA HIS A 28 1.06 13.44 -0.63
C HIS A 28 1.25 12.23 -1.53
N PHE A 29 0.16 11.55 -1.89
CA PHE A 29 0.22 10.40 -2.82
C PHE A 29 0.86 10.75 -4.17
N SER A 30 0.96 12.03 -4.52
CA SER A 30 1.64 12.56 -5.71
C SER A 30 3.07 13.07 -5.47
N CYS A 31 3.54 13.22 -4.22
CA CYS A 31 4.90 13.65 -3.92
C CYS A 31 5.47 12.96 -2.66
N LYS A 32 6.48 12.13 -2.88
CA LYS A 32 7.26 11.52 -1.81
C LYS A 32 8.17 12.57 -1.17
N ASN A 33 8.18 12.63 0.15
CA ASN A 33 9.13 13.42 0.91
C ASN A 33 10.18 12.47 1.51
N ASP A 34 11.36 12.40 0.89
CA ASP A 34 12.41 11.45 1.29
C ASP A 34 12.77 11.56 2.79
N LYS A 35 12.73 12.78 3.36
CA LYS A 35 12.99 12.98 4.80
C LYS A 35 11.96 12.30 5.69
N VAL A 36 10.71 12.25 5.27
CA VAL A 36 9.65 11.56 6.02
C VAL A 36 9.88 10.05 5.95
N PHE A 37 10.25 9.54 4.79
CA PHE A 37 10.54 8.12 4.60
C PHE A 37 11.80 7.65 5.35
N ASP A 38 12.81 8.51 5.48
CA ASP A 38 13.97 8.27 6.34
C ASP A 38 13.55 8.12 7.81
N ILE A 39 12.67 9.01 8.30
CA ILE A 39 12.14 8.94 9.68
C ILE A 39 11.36 7.66 9.88
N ILE A 40 10.45 7.32 8.95
CA ILE A 40 9.65 6.09 9.03
C ILE A 40 10.55 4.86 9.03
N THR A 41 11.59 4.83 8.20
CA THR A 41 12.57 3.73 8.13
C THR A 41 13.32 3.59 9.46
N ALA A 42 13.79 4.70 10.04
CA ALA A 42 14.48 4.69 11.33
C ALA A 42 13.57 4.20 12.46
N ASP A 43 12.30 4.62 12.47
CA ASP A 43 11.29 4.18 13.42
C ASP A 43 11.00 2.67 13.29
N LEU A 44 10.91 2.15 12.07
CA LEU A 44 10.76 0.72 11.78
C LEU A 44 11.94 -0.09 12.32
N VAL A 45 13.18 0.32 12.04
CA VAL A 45 14.39 -0.35 12.56
C VAL A 45 14.39 -0.33 14.09
N LYS A 46 14.09 0.82 14.70
CA LYS A 46 14.08 0.98 16.16
C LYS A 46 13.03 0.10 16.83
N ARG A 47 11.83 0.00 16.26
CA ARG A 47 10.72 -0.78 16.83
C ARG A 47 10.93 -2.28 16.66
N THR A 48 11.38 -2.71 15.48
CA THR A 48 11.40 -4.13 15.11
C THR A 48 12.75 -4.79 15.38
N GLY A 49 13.82 -4.00 15.53
CA GLY A 49 15.20 -4.49 15.57
C GLY A 49 15.68 -5.08 14.24
N LYS A 50 14.86 -5.02 13.17
CA LYS A 50 15.17 -5.56 11.85
C LYS A 50 15.86 -4.51 10.98
N PRO A 51 16.74 -4.91 10.05
CA PRO A 51 17.49 -4.00 9.21
C PRO A 51 16.65 -3.51 8.01
N TYR A 52 15.55 -2.81 8.27
CA TYR A 52 14.80 -2.12 7.23
C TYR A 52 15.66 -1.06 6.57
N THR A 53 15.81 -1.13 5.24
CA THR A 53 16.46 -0.10 4.45
C THR A 53 15.42 0.82 3.81
N MET A 54 15.84 2.02 3.40
CA MET A 54 14.95 2.93 2.69
C MET A 54 14.39 2.24 1.43
N GLU A 55 15.24 1.57 0.66
CA GLU A 55 14.83 0.85 -0.55
C GLU A 55 13.71 -0.18 -0.28
N MET A 56 13.80 -0.93 0.82
CA MET A 56 12.75 -1.88 1.21
C MET A 56 11.42 -1.19 1.54
N VAL A 57 11.49 -0.04 2.22
CA VAL A 57 10.33 0.78 2.54
C VAL A 57 9.73 1.40 1.28
N ASP A 58 10.57 1.83 0.32
CA ASP A 58 10.11 2.40 -0.94
C ASP A 58 9.40 1.36 -1.80
N ILE A 59 9.99 0.17 -1.96
CA ILE A 59 9.37 -0.93 -2.71
C ILE A 59 7.99 -1.25 -2.10
N GLU A 60 7.92 -1.32 -0.77
CA GLU A 60 6.67 -1.62 -0.09
C GLU A 60 5.64 -0.50 -0.21
N TYR A 61 6.07 0.76 -0.12
CA TYR A 61 5.21 1.92 -0.36
C TYR A 61 4.63 1.91 -1.76
N HIS A 62 5.45 1.73 -2.80
CA HIS A 62 4.98 1.68 -4.19
C HIS A 62 4.01 0.52 -4.41
N ARG A 63 4.29 -0.64 -3.78
CA ARG A 63 3.39 -1.79 -3.79
C ARG A 63 2.03 -1.43 -3.20
N LEU A 64 2.00 -0.86 -1.99
CA LEU A 64 0.77 -0.45 -1.31
C LEU A 64 0.02 0.65 -2.07
N HIS A 65 0.76 1.63 -2.58
CA HIS A 65 0.21 2.74 -3.35
C HIS A 65 -0.47 2.25 -4.64
N GLY A 66 0.16 1.32 -5.36
CA GLY A 66 -0.45 0.69 -6.54
C GLY A 66 -1.77 -0.02 -6.19
N ARG A 67 -1.82 -0.76 -5.07
CA ARG A 67 -3.06 -1.40 -4.60
C ARG A 67 -4.14 -0.38 -4.28
N TYR A 68 -3.78 0.67 -3.54
CA TYR A 68 -4.69 1.73 -3.16
C TYR A 68 -5.24 2.46 -4.40
N TRP A 69 -4.40 2.77 -5.38
CA TRP A 69 -4.85 3.44 -6.60
C TRP A 69 -5.84 2.58 -7.38
N VAL A 70 -5.56 1.29 -7.57
CA VAL A 70 -6.50 0.37 -8.22
C VAL A 70 -7.83 0.30 -7.47
N TRP A 71 -7.79 0.22 -6.14
CA TRP A 71 -8.98 0.27 -5.30
C TRP A 71 -9.78 1.56 -5.47
N GLU A 72 -9.09 2.70 -5.45
CA GLU A 72 -9.70 4.02 -5.63
C GLU A 72 -10.39 4.13 -7.01
N GLN A 73 -9.77 3.64 -8.07
CA GLN A 73 -10.39 3.59 -9.41
C GLN A 73 -11.58 2.64 -9.46
N ALA A 74 -11.52 1.51 -8.76
CA ALA A 74 -12.62 0.55 -8.67
C ALA A 74 -13.83 1.15 -7.93
N LEU A 75 -13.60 1.98 -6.90
CA LEU A 75 -14.64 2.74 -6.22
C LEU A 75 -15.22 3.85 -7.12
N LYS A 76 -14.37 4.63 -7.79
CA LYS A 76 -14.79 5.73 -8.68
C LYS A 76 -15.63 5.22 -9.86
N SER A 77 -15.29 4.06 -10.40
CA SER A 77 -16.05 3.44 -11.51
C SER A 77 -17.40 2.85 -11.08
N LYS A 78 -17.77 2.89 -9.79
CA LYS A 78 -18.96 2.23 -9.21
C LYS A 78 -19.00 0.72 -9.47
N PHE A 79 -17.85 0.16 -9.84
CA PHE A 79 -17.64 -1.25 -10.09
C PHE A 79 -17.74 -2.06 -8.80
N VAL A 80 -17.31 -1.42 -7.72
CA VAL A 80 -17.29 -1.97 -6.37
C VAL A 80 -18.02 -1.04 -5.43
N LYS A 81 -18.79 -1.60 -4.51
CA LYS A 81 -19.45 -0.88 -3.43
C LYS A 81 -19.20 -1.59 -2.11
N TRP A 82 -18.76 -0.85 -1.10
CA TRP A 82 -18.72 -1.39 0.25
C TRP A 82 -20.13 -1.42 0.85
N ASP A 83 -20.53 -2.57 1.38
CA ASP A 83 -21.71 -2.73 2.23
C ASP A 83 -21.27 -2.74 3.70
N PRO A 84 -21.48 -1.65 4.44
CA PRO A 84 -21.08 -1.57 5.84
C PRO A 84 -21.96 -2.40 6.77
N VAL A 85 -23.17 -2.79 6.34
CA VAL A 85 -24.10 -3.60 7.15
C VAL A 85 -23.67 -5.06 7.13
N GLU A 86 -23.33 -5.56 5.95
CA GLU A 86 -22.83 -6.94 5.80
C GLU A 86 -21.32 -7.07 6.03
N ASN A 87 -20.61 -5.94 6.15
CA ASN A 87 -19.14 -5.89 6.19
C ASN A 87 -18.52 -6.62 4.98
N LYS A 88 -19.11 -6.39 3.80
CA LYS A 88 -18.73 -7.08 2.55
C LYS A 88 -18.54 -6.11 1.41
N LEU A 89 -17.70 -6.54 0.49
CA LEU A 89 -17.49 -5.87 -0.77
C LEU A 89 -18.46 -6.41 -1.82
N LEU A 90 -19.34 -5.54 -2.34
CA LEU A 90 -20.21 -5.86 -3.45
C LEU A 90 -19.50 -5.53 -4.77
N VAL A 91 -19.25 -6.56 -5.56
CA VAL A 91 -18.59 -6.45 -6.86
C VAL A 91 -19.64 -6.67 -7.95
N ARG A 92 -19.72 -5.77 -8.93
CA ARG A 92 -20.70 -5.90 -10.03
C ARG A 92 -20.34 -6.99 -11.04
N ASP A 93 -19.05 -7.26 -11.24
CA ASP A 93 -18.53 -8.26 -12.18
C ASP A 93 -17.33 -8.97 -11.54
N GLU A 94 -17.50 -10.24 -11.18
CA GLU A 94 -16.43 -11.02 -10.55
C GLU A 94 -15.25 -11.29 -11.50
N ALA A 95 -15.48 -11.38 -12.82
CA ALA A 95 -14.42 -11.64 -13.78
C ALA A 95 -13.47 -10.44 -13.89
N LEU A 96 -14.02 -9.23 -13.99
CA LEU A 96 -13.21 -8.01 -14.05
C LEU A 96 -12.56 -7.69 -12.70
N TRP A 97 -13.18 -8.06 -11.57
CA TRP A 97 -12.54 -8.01 -10.26
C TRP A 97 -11.35 -8.96 -10.13
N ASN A 98 -11.48 -10.20 -10.60
CA ASN A 98 -10.37 -11.15 -10.63
C ASN A 98 -9.22 -10.67 -11.52
N ILE A 99 -9.51 -9.96 -12.62
CA ILE A 99 -8.48 -9.31 -13.45
C ILE A 99 -7.81 -8.17 -12.67
N LEU A 100 -8.57 -7.32 -11.98
CA LEU A 100 -8.01 -6.24 -11.16
C LEU A 100 -7.14 -6.77 -10.02
N LEU A 101 -7.57 -7.82 -9.32
CA LEU A 101 -6.78 -8.48 -8.28
C LEU A 101 -5.48 -9.06 -8.86
N LYS A 102 -5.53 -9.69 -10.03
CA LYS A 102 -4.34 -10.16 -10.74
C LYS A 102 -3.43 -9.00 -11.11
N VAL A 103 -3.94 -7.89 -11.64
CA VAL A 103 -3.12 -6.71 -11.95
C VAL A 103 -2.41 -6.22 -10.68
N VAL A 104 -3.12 -6.15 -9.55
CA VAL A 104 -2.57 -5.74 -8.25
C VAL A 104 -1.48 -6.72 -7.74
N GLU A 105 -1.66 -8.02 -7.95
CA GLU A 105 -0.67 -9.06 -7.65
C GLU A 105 0.53 -9.06 -8.62
N TYR A 106 0.34 -8.67 -9.88
CA TYR A 106 1.38 -8.58 -10.90
C TYR A 106 2.07 -7.21 -10.96
N SER A 107 1.59 -6.17 -10.26
CA SER A 107 2.24 -4.86 -10.20
C SER A 107 3.68 -4.88 -9.66
N HIS A 108 4.17 -6.03 -9.19
CA HIS A 108 5.60 -6.28 -8.94
C HIS A 108 6.48 -6.20 -10.22
N LEU A 109 5.89 -6.15 -11.42
CA LEU A 109 6.60 -6.26 -12.70
C LEU A 109 6.65 -4.97 -13.54
N ILE A 110 6.25 -3.81 -13.02
CA ILE A 110 6.37 -2.54 -13.78
C ILE A 110 7.30 -1.57 -13.06
N ILE A 111 8.57 -1.96 -12.99
CA ILE A 111 9.73 -1.08 -13.23
C ILE A 111 10.63 -1.95 -14.13
N ILE A 112 10.79 -1.68 -15.42
CA ILE A 112 11.86 -0.92 -16.12
C ILE A 112 11.48 -1.10 -17.63
N PHE A 113 11.43 -0.10 -18.50
CA PHE A 113 12.49 0.81 -18.97
C PHE A 113 12.06 2.27 -19.04
#